data_AF-A0A2Y9QJM2-F1
#
_entry.id   AF-A0A2Y9QJM2-F1
#
_cell.length_a   1.000
_cell.length_b   1.000
_cell.length_c   1.000
_cell.angle_alpha   90.00
_cell.angle_beta   90.00
_cell.angle_gamma   90.00
#
_symmetry.space_group_name_H-M   'P 1'
#
loop_
_entity.id
_entity.type
_entity.pdbx_description
1 polymer ?
#
loop_
_entity_poly.entity_id
_entity_poly.type
_entity_poly.pdbx_seq_one_letter_code
_entity_poly.pdbx_strand_id
1 'polypeptide(L)'
;MSLTRRLDHRDGEEVKELATCPPSPRQNVPGREQHRVNENGRPDVSFPGAFVLDQMSPGLWDPRCKLVLNIVADCQTCHSQVWVIQCSPGARSGSVMRRSPFGVDICCRKGSRSPLQELYNPTQRSLERVSPPWLELSNTAVLHQMRRDQVIDTCRANSIVSRKRRVLTPNDLKHLVVDEDHELIYCYVPKVACTNWKRLMMVLTGRGKYSDPMEIPANEAHVSANLKTLNQYSIPEINHRLKSYMKFLFVREPFERLVSAYRNKFTQKYNTSFHKRYGTKIIRRQRKNATQEALRKGDDVKFEEFVAYLIDPHTQREEPFNEHWQTVYSLCHPCHIHYDLVGKYETLEEDSNYVLQLAGVGSYLKFPTYAKSTRTTDEMTTEFFQNISSEHQTQLYEVYKLDFLMFNYSVPSYLKLE
;
A
#
# COMPACT_ATOMS: atom_id res chain seq x y z
N MET A 1 -27.56 -72.65 -18.04
CA MET A 1 -26.42 -71.71 -18.12
C MET A 1 -26.71 -70.62 -17.07
N SER A 2 -26.12 -70.63 -15.87
CA SER A 2 -24.75 -70.14 -15.52
C SER A 2 -24.60 -68.64 -15.85
N LEU A 3 -24.11 -67.69 -15.05
CA LEU A 3 -23.47 -67.52 -13.72
C LEU A 3 -23.57 -65.98 -13.46
N THR A 4 -23.85 -65.44 -12.27
CA THR A 4 -22.93 -65.06 -11.17
C THR A 4 -21.95 -63.89 -11.43
N ARG A 5 -21.98 -62.92 -10.49
CA ARG A 5 -20.98 -61.89 -10.06
C ARG A 5 -19.55 -61.93 -10.63
N ARG A 6 -18.95 -60.74 -10.87
CA ARG A 6 -17.72 -60.21 -10.19
C ARG A 6 -17.21 -58.85 -10.75
N LEU A 7 -16.87 -57.95 -9.81
CA LEU A 7 -15.70 -57.04 -9.67
C LEU A 7 -15.44 -55.96 -10.76
N ASP A 8 -15.40 -54.65 -10.50
CA ASP A 8 -14.66 -53.81 -9.53
C ASP A 8 -13.17 -53.57 -9.91
N HIS A 9 -12.84 -52.34 -10.35
CA HIS A 9 -11.65 -51.60 -9.94
C HIS A 9 -11.56 -50.14 -10.50
N ARG A 10 -11.36 -49.19 -9.55
CA ARG A 10 -10.45 -48.00 -9.56
C ARG A 10 -10.79 -46.82 -10.50
N ASP A 11 -10.72 -45.54 -10.13
CA ASP A 11 -10.25 -44.72 -8.98
C ASP A 11 -11.18 -43.46 -9.00
N GLY A 12 -11.56 -42.72 -7.96
CA GLY A 12 -10.89 -42.36 -6.72
C GLY A 12 -10.73 -40.83 -6.64
N GLU A 13 -11.82 -40.07 -6.47
CA GLU A 13 -11.76 -38.64 -6.06
C GLU A 13 -12.92 -38.34 -5.08
N GLU A 14 -12.59 -38.25 -3.79
CA GLU A 14 -13.54 -37.96 -2.71
C GLU A 14 -13.56 -36.45 -2.45
N VAL A 15 -14.69 -35.83 -2.79
CA VAL A 15 -15.08 -34.48 -2.35
C VAL A 15 -15.48 -34.56 -0.87
N LYS A 16 -14.89 -33.75 0.01
CA LYS A 16 -15.45 -33.49 1.36
C LYS A 16 -15.46 -32.01 1.70
N GLU A 17 -16.67 -31.58 2.06
CA GLU A 17 -17.08 -30.26 2.55
C GLU A 17 -16.28 -29.76 3.76
N LEU A 18 -16.01 -28.45 3.78
CA LEU A 18 -15.58 -27.70 4.95
C LEU A 18 -16.79 -27.42 5.85
N ALA A 19 -16.86 -28.11 7.00
CA ALA A 19 -17.83 -27.81 8.06
C ALA A 19 -17.38 -26.61 8.91
N THR A 20 -18.32 -25.69 9.13
CA THR A 20 -18.27 -24.55 10.07
C THR A 20 -18.35 -25.01 11.53
N CYS A 21 -17.55 -24.40 12.42
CA CYS A 21 -17.67 -24.60 13.88
C CYS A 21 -18.58 -23.55 14.55
N PRO A 22 -19.38 -23.94 15.56
CA PRO A 22 -20.28 -23.07 16.34
C PRO A 22 -19.55 -22.35 17.51
N PRO A 23 -20.18 -21.34 18.16
CA PRO A 23 -19.52 -20.57 19.21
C PRO A 23 -19.47 -21.34 20.55
N SER A 24 -18.37 -21.15 21.27
CA SER A 24 -18.08 -21.72 22.59
C SER A 24 -18.93 -21.10 23.71
N PRO A 25 -19.27 -21.87 24.77
CA PRO A 25 -20.05 -21.35 25.88
C PRO A 25 -19.17 -20.64 26.92
N ARG A 26 -19.72 -19.55 27.47
CA ARG A 26 -19.21 -18.80 28.62
C ARG A 26 -19.17 -19.68 29.88
N GLN A 27 -18.10 -19.60 30.66
CA GLN A 27 -18.17 -19.86 32.10
C GLN A 27 -17.48 -18.74 32.88
N ASN A 28 -18.23 -18.21 33.84
CA ASN A 28 -17.81 -17.26 34.87
C ASN A 28 -16.92 -17.95 35.91
N VAL A 29 -15.93 -17.22 36.44
CA VAL A 29 -15.39 -17.48 37.79
C VAL A 29 -15.19 -16.13 38.50
N PRO A 30 -15.70 -15.94 39.73
CA PRO A 30 -15.40 -14.77 40.56
C PRO A 30 -14.31 -15.06 41.59
N GLY A 31 -13.52 -14.03 41.96
CA GLY A 31 -13.05 -13.86 43.34
C GLY A 31 -11.53 -13.82 43.62
N ARG A 32 -11.12 -12.64 44.11
CA ARG A 32 -10.12 -12.31 45.16
C ARG A 32 -8.60 -12.46 44.91
N GLU A 33 -7.96 -11.30 44.98
CA GLU A 33 -6.54 -11.04 45.28
C GLU A 33 -6.12 -11.56 46.66
N GLN A 34 -4.92 -12.17 46.75
CA GLN A 34 -4.08 -12.18 47.95
C GLN A 34 -2.60 -12.14 47.55
N HIS A 35 -1.87 -11.13 48.05
CA HIS A 35 -0.42 -11.03 48.01
C HIS A 35 0.20 -11.94 49.10
N ARG A 36 1.18 -12.78 48.75
CA ARG A 36 2.08 -13.48 49.69
C ARG A 36 3.48 -12.87 49.63
N VAL A 37 4.03 -12.57 50.80
CA VAL A 37 5.43 -12.18 51.06
C VAL A 37 6.03 -13.30 51.92
N ASN A 38 7.29 -13.69 51.68
CA ASN A 38 7.96 -14.72 52.50
C ASN A 38 8.54 -14.14 53.82
N GLU A 39 8.93 -15.02 54.74
CA GLU A 39 9.34 -14.71 56.12
C GLU A 39 10.60 -13.82 56.27
N ASN A 40 11.23 -13.37 55.18
CA ASN A 40 12.35 -12.42 55.21
C ASN A 40 12.06 -11.08 54.48
N GLY A 41 10.80 -10.77 54.17
CA GLY A 41 10.39 -9.41 53.79
C GLY A 41 10.93 -8.86 52.46
N ARG A 42 11.26 -9.71 51.48
CA ARG A 42 11.58 -9.29 50.10
C ARG A 42 10.54 -9.82 49.09
N PRO A 43 10.21 -9.08 48.02
CA PRO A 43 9.29 -9.53 46.99
C PRO A 43 9.88 -10.68 46.16
N ASP A 44 9.07 -11.71 45.95
CA ASP A 44 9.39 -12.91 45.18
C ASP A 44 9.27 -12.61 43.68
N VAL A 45 10.38 -12.67 42.94
CA VAL A 45 10.40 -12.47 41.48
C VAL A 45 10.47 -13.85 40.82
N SER A 46 9.34 -14.56 40.82
CA SER A 46 9.15 -15.78 40.04
C SER A 46 8.40 -15.44 38.74
N PHE A 47 9.08 -15.52 37.61
CA PHE A 47 8.47 -15.44 36.28
C PHE A 47 7.48 -16.60 36.08
N PRO A 48 6.20 -16.35 35.74
CA PRO A 48 5.28 -17.42 35.37
C PRO A 48 5.50 -17.76 33.90
N GLY A 49 6.05 -18.94 33.63
CA GLY A 49 6.40 -19.36 32.28
C GLY A 49 6.46 -20.87 32.10
N ALA A 50 5.59 -21.63 32.77
CA ALA A 50 5.33 -23.02 32.40
C ALA A 50 4.07 -23.06 31.54
N PHE A 51 4.24 -22.98 30.20
CA PHE A 51 3.18 -23.41 29.31
C PHE A 51 3.09 -24.94 29.40
N VAL A 52 1.93 -25.39 29.86
CA VAL A 52 1.49 -26.78 29.80
C VAL A 52 1.36 -27.14 28.31
N LEU A 53 2.27 -27.99 27.81
CA LEU A 53 2.11 -28.70 26.55
C LEU A 53 1.04 -29.75 26.75
N ASP A 54 -0.22 -29.36 26.58
CA ASP A 54 -1.30 -30.32 26.38
C ASP A 54 -1.96 -29.99 25.03
N GLN A 55 -2.08 -31.02 24.20
CA GLN A 55 -2.44 -31.05 22.76
C GLN A 55 -1.29 -31.24 21.77
N MET A 56 -0.58 -32.37 21.90
CA MET A 56 -0.02 -33.10 20.76
C MET A 56 -0.46 -34.56 20.86
N SER A 57 -0.97 -35.13 19.77
CA SER A 57 -1.50 -36.50 19.73
C SER A 57 -0.51 -37.54 20.25
N PRO A 58 -0.94 -38.52 21.08
CA PRO A 58 -0.04 -39.54 21.62
C PRO A 58 0.32 -40.55 20.54
N GLY A 59 1.61 -40.67 20.20
CA GLY A 59 2.06 -41.77 19.32
C GLY A 59 3.40 -41.66 18.62
N LEU A 60 4.12 -40.53 18.65
CA LEU A 60 5.40 -40.39 17.92
C LEU A 60 6.48 -39.61 18.69
N TRP A 61 6.91 -40.11 19.86
CA TRP A 61 8.11 -39.59 20.53
C TRP A 61 9.01 -40.75 20.97
N ASP A 62 10.26 -40.77 20.48
CA ASP A 62 11.30 -41.66 21.00
C ASP A 62 11.79 -41.09 22.35
N PRO A 63 11.69 -41.83 23.47
CA PRO A 63 12.07 -41.36 24.80
C PRO A 63 13.56 -41.01 24.94
N ARG A 64 14.39 -41.26 23.91
CA ARG A 64 15.81 -40.87 23.86
C ARG A 64 16.05 -39.49 23.22
N CYS A 65 14.99 -38.78 22.83
CA CYS A 65 15.05 -37.42 22.30
C CYS A 65 14.61 -36.40 23.37
N LYS A 66 15.40 -35.35 23.58
CA LYS A 66 15.08 -34.25 24.50
C LYS A 66 15.00 -32.93 23.73
N LEU A 67 14.06 -32.06 24.11
CA LEU A 67 14.03 -30.68 23.64
C LEU A 67 15.04 -29.88 24.47
N VAL A 68 16.08 -29.36 23.82
CA VAL A 68 17.16 -28.62 24.48
C VAL A 68 17.15 -27.19 23.95
N LEU A 69 17.12 -26.22 24.87
CA LEU A 69 17.33 -24.82 24.54
C LEU A 69 18.82 -24.62 24.28
N ASN A 70 19.21 -24.38 23.03
CA ASN A 70 20.59 -24.03 22.71
C ASN A 70 20.69 -22.52 22.52
N ILE A 71 21.55 -21.88 23.30
CA ILE A 71 22.01 -20.52 23.05
C ILE A 71 23.15 -20.63 22.05
N VAL A 72 22.87 -20.39 20.77
CA VAL A 72 23.93 -20.26 19.77
C VAL A 72 24.54 -18.87 19.96
N ALA A 73 25.61 -18.79 20.74
CA ALA A 73 26.45 -17.62 20.84
C ALA A 73 27.42 -17.60 19.65
N ASP A 74 27.03 -16.92 18.58
CA ASP A 74 27.96 -16.20 17.70
C ASP A 74 27.19 -15.30 16.71
N CYS A 75 26.63 -14.22 17.25
CA CYS A 75 26.34 -12.99 16.49
C CYS A 75 26.02 -11.88 17.48
N GLN A 76 26.92 -10.91 17.59
CA GLN A 76 26.87 -9.81 18.58
C GLN A 76 25.68 -8.84 18.48
N THR A 77 24.61 -9.16 17.73
CA THR A 77 23.49 -8.23 17.50
C THR A 77 22.08 -8.82 17.56
N CYS A 78 21.88 -10.12 17.82
CA CYS A 78 20.53 -10.67 18.04
C CYS A 78 20.53 -11.85 19.02
N HIS A 79 19.96 -11.67 20.22
CA HIS A 79 19.57 -12.78 21.07
C HIS A 79 18.21 -13.33 20.62
N SER A 80 18.21 -14.42 19.86
CA SER A 80 17.00 -15.22 19.60
C SER A 80 17.21 -16.64 20.13
N GLN A 81 16.29 -17.11 20.98
CA GLN A 81 16.30 -18.48 21.50
C GLN A 81 15.69 -19.43 20.47
N VAL A 82 16.39 -20.51 20.13
CA VAL A 82 15.89 -21.57 19.24
C VAL A 82 15.89 -22.90 20.00
N TRP A 83 14.77 -23.62 19.93
CA TRP A 83 14.62 -24.96 20.51
C TRP A 83 15.07 -26.01 19.49
N VAL A 84 16.00 -26.88 19.86
CA VAL A 84 16.50 -27.96 19.01
C VAL A 84 16.21 -29.29 19.71
N ILE A 85 15.74 -30.28 18.95
CA ILE A 85 15.57 -31.65 19.45
C ILE A 85 16.90 -32.38 19.28
N GLN A 86 17.51 -32.82 20.37
CA GLN A 86 18.70 -33.67 20.35
C GLN A 86 18.33 -35.11 20.73
N CYS A 87 18.79 -36.08 19.94
CA CYS A 87 18.58 -37.51 20.16
C CYS A 87 19.94 -38.23 20.26
N SER A 88 20.01 -39.29 21.07
CA SER A 88 21.22 -40.12 21.22
C SER A 88 21.52 -40.97 19.96
N PRO A 89 22.78 -41.40 19.72
CA PRO A 89 23.14 -42.20 18.55
C PRO A 89 22.35 -43.52 18.51
N GLY A 90 21.66 -43.81 17.39
CA GLY A 90 20.85 -45.03 17.20
C GLY A 90 19.33 -44.87 17.32
N ALA A 91 18.79 -43.65 17.34
CA ALA A 91 17.36 -43.39 17.22
C ALA A 91 16.89 -43.45 15.75
N ARG A 92 15.82 -44.21 15.45
CA ARG A 92 15.19 -44.22 14.11
C ARG A 92 14.25 -43.02 14.02
N SER A 93 14.66 -41.99 13.29
CA SER A 93 13.79 -40.87 12.91
C SER A 93 12.87 -41.32 11.75
N GLY A 94 11.62 -41.66 12.06
CA GLY A 94 10.57 -41.64 11.03
C GLY A 94 10.43 -40.21 10.51
N SER A 95 10.47 -40.02 9.20
CA SER A 95 10.36 -38.70 8.56
C SER A 95 8.99 -38.09 8.80
N VAL A 96 8.83 -37.37 9.92
CA VAL A 96 7.70 -36.47 10.15
C VAL A 96 8.27 -35.07 10.33
N MET A 97 8.82 -34.56 9.24
CA MET A 97 8.95 -33.12 9.03
C MET A 97 8.17 -32.81 7.77
N ARG A 98 6.85 -32.63 7.91
CA ARG A 98 6.13 -31.82 6.93
C ARG A 98 6.65 -30.40 7.12
N ARG A 99 7.65 -30.07 6.32
CA ARG A 99 8.06 -28.69 6.07
C ARG A 99 6.80 -27.90 5.71
N SER A 100 6.58 -26.77 6.37
CA SER A 100 5.76 -25.71 5.80
C SER A 100 6.25 -25.49 4.37
N PRO A 101 5.38 -25.46 3.34
CA PRO A 101 5.80 -25.18 1.97
C PRO A 101 6.12 -23.70 1.75
N PHE A 102 6.10 -22.87 2.80
CA PHE A 102 6.54 -21.48 2.73
C PHE A 102 7.90 -21.31 3.42
N GLY A 103 8.91 -21.03 2.60
CA GLY A 103 10.14 -20.38 3.04
C GLY A 103 11.30 -21.31 3.35
N VAL A 104 11.96 -21.83 2.31
CA VAL A 104 13.34 -22.34 2.47
C VAL A 104 14.33 -21.80 1.43
N ASP A 105 13.90 -20.95 0.50
CA ASP A 105 14.79 -20.09 -0.29
C ASP A 105 14.82 -18.64 0.22
N ILE A 106 14.21 -18.36 1.40
CA ILE A 106 14.39 -17.11 2.15
C ILE A 106 15.64 -17.23 3.03
N CYS A 107 16.71 -17.78 2.45
CA CYS A 107 18.04 -17.60 3.01
C CYS A 107 18.42 -16.15 2.80
N CYS A 108 18.07 -15.32 3.78
CA CYS A 108 18.95 -14.27 4.25
C CYS A 108 19.46 -13.30 3.16
N ARG A 109 18.68 -12.25 2.92
CA ARG A 109 19.24 -10.89 2.95
C ARG A 109 19.67 -10.50 4.39
N LYS A 110 20.14 -11.45 5.23
CA LYS A 110 20.70 -11.16 6.57
C LYS A 110 22.04 -10.46 6.35
N GLY A 111 21.99 -9.14 6.32
CA GLY A 111 23.13 -8.25 6.04
C GLY A 111 22.79 -7.08 5.12
N SER A 112 21.66 -7.10 4.41
CA SER A 112 21.21 -5.93 3.64
C SER A 112 20.30 -5.04 4.48
N ARG A 113 20.56 -3.74 4.48
CA ARG A 113 19.74 -2.73 5.14
C ARG A 113 18.37 -2.61 4.47
N SER A 114 17.35 -2.27 5.25
CA SER A 114 16.05 -1.92 4.67
C SER A 114 16.11 -0.58 3.94
N PRO A 115 15.18 -0.29 3.02
CA PRO A 115 15.18 0.99 2.31
C PRO A 115 15.01 2.19 3.26
N LEU A 116 14.25 1.99 4.34
CA LEU A 116 14.08 2.97 5.39
C LEU A 116 15.40 3.24 6.14
N GLN A 117 16.16 2.18 6.46
CA GLN A 117 17.47 2.30 7.09
C GLN A 117 18.51 2.94 6.18
N GLU A 118 18.43 2.69 4.87
CA GLU A 118 19.31 3.30 3.87
C GLU A 118 19.02 4.80 3.74
N LEU A 119 17.74 5.19 3.72
CA LEU A 119 17.32 6.60 3.63
C LEU A 119 17.81 7.46 4.80
N TYR A 120 17.65 6.98 6.03
CA TYR A 120 17.99 7.75 7.24
C TYR A 120 19.43 7.56 7.73
N ASN A 121 20.14 6.54 7.23
CA ASN A 121 21.51 6.24 7.64
C ASN A 121 22.26 5.53 6.49
N PRO A 122 22.71 6.28 5.46
CA PRO A 122 23.33 5.72 4.27
C PRO A 122 24.69 5.07 4.57
N THR A 123 25.05 4.00 3.84
CA THR A 123 26.35 3.32 4.01
C THR A 123 27.50 4.00 3.30
N GLN A 124 28.73 3.77 3.78
CA GLN A 124 29.94 4.23 3.09
C GLN A 124 30.10 3.64 1.68
N ARG A 125 29.58 2.43 1.42
CA ARG A 125 29.60 1.79 0.09
C ARG A 125 28.59 2.42 -0.87
N SER A 126 27.47 2.90 -0.33
CA SER A 126 26.58 3.86 -0.99
C SER A 126 27.03 5.31 -0.77
N LEU A 127 28.31 5.55 -0.42
CA LEU A 127 29.06 6.82 -0.48
C LEU A 127 30.39 6.69 -1.25
N GLU A 128 30.74 5.51 -1.79
CA GLU A 128 32.01 5.28 -2.51
C GLU A 128 31.85 4.66 -3.91
N ARG A 129 30.77 3.93 -4.22
CA ARG A 129 30.60 3.28 -5.55
C ARG A 129 30.33 4.25 -6.72
N VAL A 130 30.47 5.56 -6.53
CA VAL A 130 29.87 6.59 -7.39
C VAL A 130 30.71 7.87 -7.44
N SER A 131 31.82 7.89 -8.18
CA SER A 131 32.43 9.18 -8.60
C SER A 131 31.64 9.75 -9.79
N PRO A 132 31.38 11.06 -9.97
CA PRO A 132 30.94 12.15 -9.07
C PRO A 132 29.43 12.26 -8.69
N PRO A 133 28.52 11.27 -8.83
CA PRO A 133 27.10 11.44 -8.40
C PRO A 133 26.80 11.52 -6.89
N TRP A 134 27.80 11.69 -6.01
CA TRP A 134 27.54 11.97 -4.58
C TRP A 134 26.78 13.28 -4.34
N LEU A 135 27.10 14.32 -5.11
CA LEU A 135 26.37 15.58 -5.02
C LEU A 135 24.90 15.39 -5.44
N GLU A 136 24.61 14.60 -6.48
CA GLU A 136 23.25 14.38 -6.96
C GLU A 136 22.40 13.55 -6.00
N LEU A 137 22.97 12.50 -5.39
CA LEU A 137 22.30 11.72 -4.34
C LEU A 137 22.07 12.57 -3.08
N SER A 138 23.04 13.40 -2.69
CA SER A 138 22.87 14.35 -1.58
C SER A 138 21.79 15.39 -1.90
N ASN A 139 21.80 15.97 -3.10
CA ASN A 139 20.79 16.93 -3.54
C ASN A 139 19.39 16.31 -3.62
N THR A 140 19.29 15.07 -4.10
CA THR A 140 18.01 14.33 -4.19
C THR A 140 17.49 13.98 -2.80
N ALA A 141 18.37 13.53 -1.89
CA ALA A 141 18.02 13.27 -0.50
C ALA A 141 17.53 14.54 0.22
N VAL A 142 18.25 15.66 0.05
CA VAL A 142 17.88 16.98 0.59
C VAL A 142 16.55 17.44 0.00
N LEU A 143 16.34 17.29 -1.31
CA LEU A 143 15.09 17.63 -1.98
C LEU A 143 13.91 16.85 -1.40
N HIS A 144 14.03 15.52 -1.24
CA HIS A 144 12.96 14.71 -0.67
C HIS A 144 12.74 14.99 0.82
N GLN A 145 13.79 15.32 1.57
CA GLN A 145 13.66 15.82 2.94
C GLN A 145 12.84 17.12 2.98
N MET A 146 13.17 18.11 2.15
CA MET A 146 12.40 19.36 2.06
C MET A 146 10.93 19.11 1.71
N ARG A 147 10.65 18.20 0.76
CA ARG A 147 9.28 17.84 0.38
C ARG A 147 8.52 17.17 1.53
N ARG A 148 9.17 16.29 2.29
CA ARG A 148 8.58 15.64 3.47
C ARG A 148 8.31 16.65 4.58
N ASP A 149 9.26 17.55 4.85
CA ASP A 149 9.13 18.58 5.87
C ASP A 149 7.97 19.55 5.52
N GLN A 150 7.82 19.93 4.25
CA GLN A 150 6.67 20.70 3.77
C GLN A 150 5.32 20.03 4.08
N VAL A 151 5.21 18.72 3.84
CA VAL A 151 3.99 17.97 4.14
C VAL A 151 3.69 18.00 5.63
N ILE A 152 4.72 17.76 6.46
CA ILE A 152 4.60 17.76 7.93
C ILE A 152 4.15 19.13 8.43
N ASP A 153 4.77 20.20 7.94
CA ASP A 153 4.48 21.56 8.39
C ASP A 153 3.09 22.02 7.94
N THR A 154 2.68 21.66 6.72
CA THR A 154 1.30 21.89 6.25
C THR A 154 0.29 21.13 7.10
N CYS A 155 0.59 19.88 7.45
CA CYS A 155 -0.25 19.08 8.35
C CYS A 155 -0.36 19.69 9.75
N ARG A 156 0.75 20.19 10.32
CA ARG A 156 0.74 20.89 11.61
C ARG A 156 -0.14 22.13 11.54
N ALA A 157 0.08 23.01 10.55
CA ALA A 157 -0.71 24.21 10.34
C ALA A 157 -2.21 23.91 10.17
N ASN A 158 -2.55 22.92 9.35
CA ASN A 158 -3.94 22.54 9.12
C ASN A 158 -4.59 21.86 10.35
N SER A 159 -3.83 21.11 11.14
CA SER A 159 -4.35 20.47 12.35
C SER A 159 -4.70 21.46 13.47
N ILE A 160 -4.04 22.62 13.50
CA ILE A 160 -4.36 23.73 14.40
C ILE A 160 -5.72 24.33 14.03
N VAL A 161 -6.04 24.37 12.72
CA VAL A 161 -7.30 24.89 12.19
C VAL A 161 -8.43 23.85 12.28
N SER A 162 -8.12 22.57 12.05
CA SER A 162 -9.10 21.47 12.02
C SER A 162 -9.10 20.66 13.32
N ARG A 163 -10.06 20.94 14.21
CA ARG A 163 -10.21 20.30 15.55
C ARG A 163 -10.61 18.80 15.51
N LYS A 164 -10.61 18.14 14.35
CA LYS A 164 -11.06 16.75 14.20
C LYS A 164 -9.90 15.84 13.77
N ARG A 165 -9.26 15.18 14.73
CA ARG A 165 -8.43 14.00 14.44
C ARG A 165 -9.33 12.76 14.38
N ARG A 166 -9.62 12.29 13.16
CA ARG A 166 -10.33 11.03 12.93
C ARG A 166 -9.33 9.89 12.94
N VAL A 167 -9.68 8.77 13.57
CA VAL A 167 -8.89 7.53 13.50
C VAL A 167 -9.07 6.90 12.11
N LEU A 168 -7.96 6.48 11.49
CA LEU A 168 -8.00 5.78 10.20
C LEU A 168 -8.67 4.40 10.37
N THR A 169 -9.53 4.08 9.42
CA THR A 169 -10.16 2.76 9.28
C THR A 169 -9.42 1.95 8.20
N PRO A 170 -9.55 0.61 8.16
CA PRO A 170 -8.95 -0.18 7.08
C PRO A 170 -9.33 0.32 5.68
N ASN A 171 -10.56 0.79 5.46
CA ASN A 171 -10.97 1.32 4.16
C ASN A 171 -10.17 2.55 3.71
N ASP A 172 -9.67 3.35 4.67
CA ASP A 172 -8.80 4.51 4.41
C ASP A 172 -7.39 4.07 3.93
N LEU A 173 -7.04 2.79 4.10
CA LEU A 173 -5.72 2.22 3.78
C LEU A 173 -5.68 1.46 2.44
N LYS A 174 -6.78 1.46 1.67
CA LYS A 174 -6.89 0.70 0.41
C LYS A 174 -5.94 1.18 -0.70
N HIS A 175 -5.45 2.43 -0.60
CA HIS A 175 -4.52 3.01 -1.56
C HIS A 175 -3.05 2.63 -1.32
N LEU A 176 -2.75 1.96 -0.22
CA LEU A 176 -1.40 1.60 0.21
C LEU A 176 -1.06 0.20 -0.27
N VAL A 177 -0.37 0.08 -1.40
CA VAL A 177 0.16 -1.19 -1.91
C VAL A 177 1.39 -1.57 -1.11
N VAL A 178 1.45 -2.81 -0.65
CA VAL A 178 2.52 -3.34 0.19
C VAL A 178 3.38 -4.31 -0.62
N ASP A 179 4.69 -4.12 -0.55
CA ASP A 179 5.67 -5.13 -0.95
C ASP A 179 6.45 -5.57 0.30
N GLU A 180 6.26 -6.83 0.67
CA GLU A 180 6.83 -7.42 1.89
C GLU A 180 8.31 -7.75 1.72
N ASP A 181 8.72 -8.10 0.50
CA ASP A 181 10.06 -8.62 0.24
C ASP A 181 11.12 -7.51 0.27
N HIS A 182 10.71 -6.28 -0.08
CA HIS A 182 11.56 -5.09 -0.03
C HIS A 182 11.15 -4.09 1.05
N GLU A 183 10.17 -4.42 1.90
CA GLU A 183 9.68 -3.55 2.98
C GLU A 183 9.24 -2.16 2.50
N LEU A 184 8.42 -2.14 1.44
CA LEU A 184 7.90 -0.92 0.80
C LEU A 184 6.40 -0.76 0.97
N ILE A 185 5.94 0.49 1.11
CA ILE A 185 4.55 0.87 1.00
C ILE A 185 4.41 2.01 0.00
N TYR A 186 3.66 1.77 -1.07
CA TYR A 186 3.36 2.76 -2.10
C TYR A 186 1.90 3.23 -2.00
N CYS A 187 1.68 4.53 -1.75
CA CYS A 187 0.34 5.10 -1.91
C CYS A 187 0.06 5.44 -3.37
N TYR A 188 -0.83 4.69 -4.02
CA TYR A 188 -1.15 4.97 -5.42
C TYR A 188 -2.16 6.12 -5.55
N VAL A 189 -1.75 7.14 -6.32
CA VAL A 189 -2.57 8.27 -6.71
C VAL A 189 -2.86 8.18 -8.21
N PRO A 190 -4.12 8.06 -8.66
CA PRO A 190 -4.42 8.00 -10.09
C PRO A 190 -3.83 9.17 -10.88
N LYS A 191 -3.53 8.99 -12.17
CA LYS A 191 -3.00 10.07 -13.05
C LYS A 191 -1.63 10.64 -12.65
N VAL A 192 -0.96 9.99 -11.70
CA VAL A 192 0.42 10.26 -11.30
C VAL A 192 1.29 9.02 -11.57
N ALA A 193 1.30 8.57 -12.82
CA ALA A 193 1.99 7.35 -13.26
C ALA A 193 1.66 6.07 -12.46
N CYS A 194 0.49 6.00 -11.83
CA CYS A 194 0.12 4.88 -10.96
C CYS A 194 0.15 3.52 -11.66
N THR A 195 -0.10 3.45 -12.97
CA THR A 195 -0.02 2.21 -13.74
C THR A 195 1.41 1.67 -13.76
N ASN A 196 2.40 2.53 -13.97
CA ASN A 196 3.81 2.12 -14.01
C ASN A 196 4.32 1.69 -12.64
N TRP A 197 3.94 2.44 -11.60
CA TRP A 197 4.24 2.01 -10.23
C TRP A 197 3.58 0.69 -9.89
N LYS A 198 2.32 0.45 -10.28
CA LYS A 198 1.67 -0.85 -10.04
C LYS A 198 2.38 -1.99 -10.78
N ARG A 199 2.83 -1.77 -12.01
CA ARG A 199 3.64 -2.75 -12.75
C ARG A 199 4.96 -3.06 -12.04
N LEU A 200 5.68 -2.03 -11.57
CA LEU A 200 6.88 -2.21 -10.78
C LEU A 200 6.61 -2.98 -9.50
N MET A 201 5.57 -2.62 -8.74
CA MET A 201 5.20 -3.35 -7.51
C MET A 201 4.85 -4.81 -7.81
N MET A 202 4.18 -5.10 -8.94
CA MET A 202 3.89 -6.49 -9.34
C MET A 202 5.18 -7.29 -9.61
N VAL A 203 6.15 -6.70 -10.31
CA VAL A 203 7.45 -7.34 -10.57
C VAL A 203 8.25 -7.49 -9.27
N LEU A 204 8.26 -6.48 -8.39
CA LEU A 204 8.98 -6.51 -7.12
C LEU A 204 8.51 -7.63 -6.20
N THR A 205 7.19 -7.85 -6.11
CA THR A 205 6.65 -8.91 -5.24
C THR A 205 7.01 -10.32 -5.70
N GLY A 206 7.62 -10.51 -6.88
CA GLY A 206 8.18 -11.78 -7.35
C GLY A 206 7.16 -12.92 -7.54
N ARG A 207 5.87 -12.67 -7.34
CA ARG A 207 4.77 -13.67 -7.38
C ARG A 207 4.11 -13.79 -8.76
N GLY A 208 4.50 -12.93 -9.70
CA GLY A 208 3.97 -12.89 -11.06
C GLY A 208 4.86 -13.59 -12.08
N LYS A 209 4.32 -13.80 -13.28
CA LYS A 209 5.05 -14.36 -14.43
C LYS A 209 5.97 -13.36 -15.16
N TYR A 210 5.94 -12.09 -14.76
CA TYR A 210 6.60 -10.99 -15.46
C TYR A 210 7.89 -10.58 -14.75
N SER A 211 8.96 -10.40 -15.52
CA SER A 211 10.22 -9.83 -15.07
C SER A 211 10.41 -8.37 -15.52
N ASP A 212 9.78 -7.97 -16.63
CA ASP A 212 9.77 -6.59 -17.12
C ASP A 212 8.40 -5.93 -16.84
N PRO A 213 8.36 -4.79 -16.12
CA PRO A 213 7.13 -4.02 -15.89
C PRO A 213 6.37 -3.64 -17.17
N MET A 214 7.07 -3.45 -18.31
CA MET A 214 6.46 -3.04 -19.57
C MET A 214 5.69 -4.14 -20.28
N GLU A 215 5.96 -5.41 -19.96
CA GLU A 215 5.21 -6.56 -20.47
C GLU A 215 3.82 -6.69 -19.84
N ILE A 216 3.59 -6.02 -18.70
CA ILE A 216 2.32 -6.07 -17.97
C ILE A 216 1.31 -5.10 -18.63
N PRO A 217 0.18 -5.61 -19.16
CA PRO A 217 -0.86 -4.76 -19.72
C PRO A 217 -1.47 -3.81 -18.67
N ALA A 218 -1.89 -2.62 -19.10
CA ALA A 218 -2.41 -1.61 -18.18
C ALA A 218 -3.68 -2.07 -17.42
N ASN A 219 -4.56 -2.82 -18.08
CA ASN A 219 -5.74 -3.42 -17.45
C ASN A 219 -5.37 -4.44 -16.36
N GLU A 220 -4.32 -5.24 -16.57
CA GLU A 220 -3.83 -6.21 -15.60
C GLU A 220 -3.17 -5.53 -14.39
N ALA A 221 -2.43 -4.45 -14.61
CA ALA A 221 -1.85 -3.63 -13.55
C ALA A 221 -2.91 -2.97 -12.65
N HIS A 222 -4.17 -2.93 -13.06
CA HIS A 222 -5.28 -2.36 -12.31
C HIS A 222 -6.18 -3.43 -11.64
N VAL A 223 -5.88 -4.71 -11.78
CA VAL A 223 -6.59 -5.79 -11.09
C VAL A 223 -6.17 -5.81 -9.62
N SER A 224 -7.13 -5.63 -8.71
CA SER A 224 -6.88 -5.54 -7.27
C SER A 224 -6.29 -6.81 -6.67
N ALA A 225 -6.56 -7.99 -7.25
CA ALA A 225 -6.03 -9.26 -6.79
C ALA A 225 -4.50 -9.40 -7.01
N ASN A 226 -3.92 -8.60 -7.91
CA ASN A 226 -2.50 -8.70 -8.26
C ASN A 226 -1.57 -7.96 -7.28
N LEU A 227 -2.12 -7.09 -6.42
CA LEU A 227 -1.35 -6.28 -5.48
C LEU A 227 -2.00 -6.31 -4.11
N LYS A 228 -1.24 -6.73 -3.10
CA LYS A 228 -1.72 -6.74 -1.72
C LYS A 228 -1.73 -5.31 -1.17
N THR A 229 -2.84 -4.89 -0.59
CA THR A 229 -3.00 -3.55 -0.02
C THR A 229 -3.05 -3.62 1.50
N LEU A 230 -2.67 -2.53 2.17
CA LEU A 230 -2.48 -2.50 3.62
C LEU A 230 -3.78 -2.82 4.39
N ASN A 231 -4.94 -2.49 3.83
CA ASN A 231 -6.25 -2.82 4.40
C ASN A 231 -6.59 -4.32 4.45
N GLN A 232 -5.81 -5.17 3.79
CA GLN A 232 -5.99 -6.63 3.78
C GLN A 232 -5.23 -7.33 4.92
N TYR A 233 -4.52 -6.57 5.76
CA TYR A 233 -3.79 -7.07 6.92
C TYR A 233 -4.55 -6.84 8.22
N SER A 234 -4.21 -7.61 9.26
CA SER A 234 -4.73 -7.36 10.62
C SER A 234 -4.20 -6.04 11.19
N ILE A 235 -4.89 -5.46 12.17
CA ILE A 235 -4.48 -4.19 12.79
C ILE A 235 -3.03 -4.23 13.35
N PRO A 236 -2.58 -5.29 14.05
CA PRO A 236 -1.18 -5.38 14.49
C PRO A 236 -0.18 -5.38 13.32
N GLU A 237 -0.50 -6.10 12.24
CA GLU A 237 0.32 -6.18 11.03
C GLU A 237 0.39 -4.85 10.27
N ILE A 238 -0.72 -4.10 10.23
CA ILE A 238 -0.80 -2.75 9.69
C ILE A 238 0.15 -1.83 10.47
N ASN A 239 0.02 -1.84 11.80
CA ASN A 239 0.84 -1.00 12.68
C ASN A 239 2.34 -1.34 12.58
N HIS A 240 2.68 -2.63 12.45
CA HIS A 240 4.06 -3.03 12.21
C HIS A 240 4.60 -2.41 10.92
N ARG A 241 3.91 -2.64 9.79
CA ARG A 241 4.37 -2.17 8.47
C ARG A 241 4.44 -0.65 8.37
N LEU A 242 3.46 0.08 8.94
CA LEU A 242 3.51 1.54 8.97
C LEU A 242 4.75 2.08 9.71
N LYS A 243 5.25 1.34 10.70
CA LYS A 243 6.44 1.69 11.48
C LYS A 243 7.74 1.24 10.82
N SER A 244 7.77 0.06 10.20
CA SER A 244 9.01 -0.56 9.72
C SER A 244 9.32 -0.36 8.24
N TYR A 245 8.30 -0.13 7.39
CA TYR A 245 8.49 -0.10 5.94
C TYR A 245 8.71 1.32 5.43
N MET A 246 9.47 1.48 4.34
CA MET A 246 9.63 2.77 3.67
C MET A 246 8.33 3.11 2.92
N LYS A 247 7.71 4.23 3.27
CA LYS A 247 6.45 4.69 2.68
C LYS A 247 6.72 5.80 1.69
N PHE A 248 6.20 5.68 0.48
CA PHE A 248 6.34 6.73 -0.53
C PHE A 248 5.05 6.96 -1.31
N LEU A 249 4.93 8.16 -1.87
CA LEU A 249 3.86 8.52 -2.79
C LEU A 249 4.39 9.44 -3.87
N PHE A 250 3.66 9.52 -4.98
CA PHE A 250 3.91 10.48 -6.03
C PHE A 250 2.73 11.42 -6.18
N VAL A 251 3.03 12.69 -6.37
CA VAL A 251 2.03 13.75 -6.59
C VAL A 251 2.23 14.44 -7.94
N ARG A 252 1.22 15.18 -8.35
CA ARG A 252 1.21 15.98 -9.56
C ARG A 252 0.48 17.27 -9.25
N GLU A 253 0.79 18.33 -10.00
CA GLU A 253 0.02 19.57 -9.97
C GLU A 253 -1.50 19.25 -10.02
N PRO A 254 -2.31 19.75 -9.04
CA PRO A 254 -3.69 19.30 -8.87
C PRO A 254 -4.59 19.47 -10.09
N PHE A 255 -4.44 20.55 -10.86
CA PHE A 255 -5.30 20.84 -12.01
C PHE A 255 -4.88 20.10 -13.28
N GLU A 256 -3.59 19.88 -13.50
CA GLU A 256 -3.10 18.95 -14.52
C GLU A 256 -3.60 17.53 -14.23
N ARG A 257 -3.57 17.10 -12.96
CA ARG A 257 -4.11 15.79 -12.53
C ARG A 257 -5.60 15.71 -12.84
N LEU A 258 -6.35 16.77 -12.56
CA LEU A 258 -7.79 16.84 -12.79
C LEU A 258 -8.13 16.80 -14.29
N VAL A 259 -7.43 17.57 -15.13
CA VAL A 259 -7.60 17.54 -16.59
C VAL A 259 -7.23 16.17 -17.15
N SER A 260 -6.14 15.55 -16.66
CA SER A 260 -5.78 14.17 -17.02
C SER A 260 -6.89 13.17 -16.65
N ALA A 261 -7.55 13.35 -15.50
CA ALA A 261 -8.68 12.53 -15.10
C ALA A 261 -9.88 12.71 -16.03
N TYR A 262 -10.24 13.96 -16.33
CA TYR A 262 -11.35 14.28 -17.23
C TYR A 262 -11.13 13.68 -18.63
N ARG A 263 -9.97 13.95 -19.25
CA ARG A 263 -9.59 13.39 -20.56
C ARG A 263 -9.63 11.88 -20.55
N ASN A 264 -9.08 11.24 -19.51
CA ASN A 264 -9.12 9.79 -19.46
C ASN A 264 -10.54 9.24 -19.31
N LYS A 265 -11.44 9.88 -18.56
CA LYS A 265 -12.73 9.30 -18.19
C LYS A 265 -13.92 9.71 -19.03
N PHE A 266 -13.87 10.87 -19.67
CA PHE A 266 -15.03 11.44 -20.38
C PHE A 266 -14.79 11.72 -21.87
N THR A 267 -13.54 11.77 -22.35
CA THR A 267 -13.29 12.02 -23.78
C THR A 267 -13.06 10.73 -24.59
N GLN A 268 -12.87 9.60 -23.92
CA GLN A 268 -12.65 8.30 -24.57
C GLN A 268 -13.97 7.55 -24.73
N LYS A 269 -14.46 7.43 -25.97
CA LYS A 269 -15.78 6.83 -26.29
C LYS A 269 -16.03 5.43 -25.69
N TYR A 270 -14.97 4.64 -25.49
CA TYR A 270 -15.09 3.28 -24.98
C TYR A 270 -15.33 3.19 -23.46
N ASN A 271 -15.20 4.29 -22.68
CA ASN A 271 -15.41 4.30 -21.23
C ASN A 271 -16.90 4.37 -20.83
N THR A 272 -17.71 3.52 -21.46
CA THR A 272 -19.18 3.51 -21.34
C THR A 272 -19.68 3.35 -19.91
N SER A 273 -18.95 2.61 -19.05
CA SER A 273 -19.31 2.44 -17.63
C SER A 273 -19.17 3.75 -16.84
N PHE A 274 -18.11 4.52 -17.07
CA PHE A 274 -17.90 5.84 -16.46
C PHE A 274 -18.89 6.86 -17.00
N HIS A 275 -19.15 6.86 -18.31
CA HIS A 275 -20.13 7.74 -18.94
C HIS A 275 -21.53 7.51 -18.36
N LYS A 276 -21.94 6.25 -18.22
CA LYS A 276 -23.23 5.91 -17.59
C LYS A 276 -23.28 6.31 -16.12
N ARG A 277 -22.26 5.97 -15.32
CA ARG A 277 -22.28 6.21 -13.86
C ARG A 277 -22.15 7.68 -13.50
N TYR A 278 -21.14 8.36 -14.04
CA TYR A 278 -20.82 9.74 -13.67
C TYR A 278 -21.28 10.73 -14.73
N GLY A 279 -21.11 10.41 -16.02
CA GLY A 279 -21.42 11.36 -17.08
C GLY A 279 -22.90 11.71 -17.15
N THR A 280 -23.80 10.72 -17.06
CA THR A 280 -25.25 11.00 -17.00
C THR A 280 -25.64 11.76 -15.73
N LYS A 281 -24.96 11.52 -14.60
CA LYS A 281 -25.19 12.23 -13.33
C LYS A 281 -24.76 13.70 -13.44
N ILE A 282 -23.60 13.97 -14.03
CA ILE A 282 -23.09 15.32 -14.29
C ILE A 282 -24.07 16.09 -15.20
N ILE A 283 -24.44 15.51 -16.35
CA ILE A 283 -25.33 16.15 -17.32
C ILE A 283 -26.70 16.46 -16.70
N ARG A 284 -27.29 15.51 -15.95
CA ARG A 284 -28.58 15.72 -15.26
C ARG A 284 -28.56 16.92 -14.31
N ARG A 285 -27.44 17.18 -13.65
CA ARG A 285 -27.32 18.25 -12.66
C ARG A 285 -26.99 19.58 -13.27
N GLN A 286 -26.06 19.60 -14.22
CA GLN A 286 -25.40 20.83 -14.65
C GLN A 286 -25.95 21.37 -15.98
N ARG A 287 -26.52 20.52 -16.84
CA ARG A 287 -26.97 20.91 -18.18
C ARG A 287 -28.46 21.28 -18.20
N LYS A 288 -28.76 22.59 -18.29
CA LYS A 288 -30.14 23.13 -18.23
C LYS A 288 -31.09 22.68 -19.35
N ASN A 289 -30.57 22.20 -20.50
CA ASN A 289 -31.36 21.69 -21.64
C ASN A 289 -30.73 20.42 -22.24
N ALA A 290 -30.58 19.38 -21.42
CA ALA A 290 -29.97 18.13 -21.89
C ALA A 290 -30.89 17.36 -22.85
N THR A 291 -30.35 16.89 -23.98
CA THR A 291 -31.07 15.99 -24.88
C THR A 291 -31.31 14.64 -24.22
N GLN A 292 -32.37 13.93 -24.64
CA GLN A 292 -32.64 12.58 -24.12
C GLN A 292 -31.47 11.61 -24.38
N GLU A 293 -30.74 11.81 -25.47
CA GLU A 293 -29.54 11.05 -25.78
C GLU A 293 -28.41 11.32 -24.78
N ALA A 294 -28.11 12.59 -24.48
CA ALA A 294 -27.09 12.96 -23.50
C ALA A 294 -27.41 12.42 -22.10
N LEU A 295 -28.68 12.49 -21.69
CA LEU A 295 -29.17 11.95 -20.42
C LEU A 295 -29.07 10.41 -20.33
N ARG A 296 -29.05 9.73 -21.48
CA ARG A 296 -28.96 8.26 -21.57
C ARG A 296 -27.52 7.76 -21.67
N LYS A 297 -26.69 8.41 -22.50
CA LYS A 297 -25.32 7.97 -22.79
C LYS A 297 -24.30 8.58 -21.82
N GLY A 298 -24.39 9.89 -21.60
CA GLY A 298 -23.46 10.64 -20.77
C GLY A 298 -22.00 10.65 -21.26
N ASP A 299 -21.79 10.49 -22.57
CA ASP A 299 -20.47 10.40 -23.21
C ASP A 299 -20.00 11.74 -23.82
N ASP A 300 -20.75 12.81 -23.61
CA ASP A 300 -20.52 14.16 -24.15
C ASP A 300 -20.43 15.22 -23.03
N VAL A 301 -19.98 14.82 -21.84
CA VAL A 301 -19.76 15.73 -20.69
C VAL A 301 -18.70 16.76 -21.04
N LYS A 302 -19.01 18.04 -20.85
CA LYS A 302 -18.04 19.14 -21.03
C LYS A 302 -17.21 19.34 -19.76
N PHE A 303 -16.00 19.89 -19.91
CA PHE A 303 -15.14 20.17 -18.76
C PHE A 303 -15.77 21.18 -17.78
N GLU A 304 -16.46 22.20 -18.30
CA GLU A 304 -17.20 23.18 -17.48
C GLU A 304 -18.26 22.51 -16.59
N GLU A 305 -18.99 21.53 -17.12
CA GLU A 305 -20.00 20.77 -16.39
C GLU A 305 -19.36 19.85 -15.36
N PHE A 306 -18.19 19.29 -15.69
CA PHE A 306 -17.42 18.48 -14.75
C PHE A 306 -16.90 19.32 -13.58
N VAL A 307 -16.37 20.53 -13.82
CA VAL A 307 -15.96 21.46 -12.76
C VAL A 307 -17.15 21.87 -11.90
N ALA A 308 -18.27 22.27 -12.52
CA ALA A 308 -19.50 22.62 -11.81
C ALA A 308 -20.02 21.47 -10.93
N TYR A 309 -19.90 20.22 -11.40
CA TYR A 309 -20.24 19.03 -10.62
C TYR A 309 -19.36 18.85 -9.37
N LEU A 310 -18.06 19.17 -9.43
CA LEU A 310 -17.14 19.00 -8.30
C LEU A 310 -17.33 20.08 -7.23
N ILE A 311 -17.63 21.31 -7.63
CA ILE A 311 -17.86 22.42 -6.70
C ILE A 311 -19.29 22.44 -6.13
N ASP A 312 -20.22 21.67 -6.72
CA ASP A 312 -21.59 21.52 -6.24
C ASP A 312 -21.62 20.93 -4.80
N PRO A 313 -22.09 21.68 -3.79
CA PRO A 313 -22.18 21.21 -2.41
C PRO A 313 -23.05 19.96 -2.24
N HIS A 314 -24.05 19.76 -3.11
CA HIS A 314 -24.89 18.57 -3.06
C HIS A 314 -24.09 17.33 -3.46
N THR A 315 -23.29 17.42 -4.52
CA THR A 315 -22.37 16.35 -4.93
C THR A 315 -21.39 16.00 -3.82
N GLN A 316 -20.78 17.00 -3.18
CA GLN A 316 -19.80 16.78 -2.11
C GLN A 316 -20.38 16.08 -0.86
N ARG A 317 -21.67 16.27 -0.59
CA ARG A 317 -22.36 15.66 0.56
C ARG A 317 -22.93 14.28 0.28
N GLU A 318 -23.26 13.98 -0.97
CA GLU A 318 -23.94 12.73 -1.35
C GLU A 318 -23.00 11.51 -1.27
N GLU A 319 -21.80 11.62 -1.84
CA GLU A 319 -20.82 10.54 -1.82
C GLU A 319 -19.39 11.10 -1.88
N PRO A 320 -18.39 10.36 -1.34
CA PRO A 320 -16.99 10.70 -1.56
C PRO A 320 -16.67 10.73 -3.05
N PHE A 321 -15.83 11.69 -3.47
CA PHE A 321 -15.36 11.73 -4.86
C PHE A 321 -14.70 10.42 -5.28
N ASN A 322 -14.84 10.12 -6.57
CA ASN A 322 -14.11 9.03 -7.20
C ASN A 322 -12.60 9.26 -7.07
N GLU A 323 -11.83 8.20 -6.87
CA GLU A 323 -10.38 8.25 -6.70
C GLU A 323 -9.62 9.02 -7.80
N HIS A 324 -10.17 9.07 -9.02
CA HIS A 324 -9.54 9.74 -10.15
C HIS A 324 -9.52 11.27 -10.01
N TRP A 325 -10.45 11.87 -9.27
CA TRP A 325 -10.51 13.31 -9.01
C TRP A 325 -10.60 13.64 -7.51
N GLN A 326 -10.45 12.67 -6.62
CA GLN A 326 -10.29 12.91 -5.18
C GLN A 326 -8.96 13.63 -4.89
N THR A 327 -8.85 14.38 -3.79
CA THR A 327 -7.57 15.00 -3.38
C THR A 327 -6.57 13.94 -2.91
N VAL A 328 -5.27 14.18 -3.12
CA VAL A 328 -4.19 13.32 -2.60
C VAL A 328 -4.25 13.26 -1.08
N TYR A 329 -4.53 14.41 -0.44
CA TYR A 329 -4.78 14.48 0.99
C TYR A 329 -5.81 13.44 1.48
N SER A 330 -6.92 13.30 0.77
CA SER A 330 -7.99 12.36 1.11
C SER A 330 -7.68 10.92 0.74
N LEU A 331 -6.85 10.68 -0.28
CA LEU A 331 -6.50 9.31 -0.72
C LEU A 331 -5.40 8.67 0.12
N CYS A 332 -4.39 9.46 0.50
CA CYS A 332 -3.17 8.98 1.13
C CYS A 332 -3.06 9.36 2.61
N HIS A 333 -3.93 10.24 3.10
CA HIS A 333 -3.94 10.65 4.52
C HIS A 333 -2.55 11.06 5.07
N PRO A 334 -1.78 11.93 4.39
CA PRO A 334 -0.40 12.27 4.77
C PRO A 334 -0.25 12.94 6.14
N CYS A 335 -1.34 13.45 6.73
CA CYS A 335 -1.32 13.94 8.12
C CYS A 335 -1.51 12.86 9.19
N HIS A 336 -1.86 11.64 8.78
CA HIS A 336 -1.98 10.47 9.66
C HIS A 336 -0.92 9.41 9.36
N ILE A 337 -0.40 9.39 8.12
CA ILE A 337 0.63 8.48 7.66
C ILE A 337 1.87 9.29 7.32
N HIS A 338 2.95 9.04 8.04
CA HIS A 338 4.24 9.66 7.76
C HIS A 338 4.82 9.05 6.48
N TYR A 339 4.97 9.84 5.42
CA TYR A 339 5.62 9.39 4.19
C TYR A 339 7.10 9.75 4.23
N ASP A 340 7.95 8.77 3.95
CA ASP A 340 9.40 8.89 3.98
C ASP A 340 9.93 9.61 2.73
N LEU A 341 9.26 9.41 1.59
CA LEU A 341 9.59 10.03 0.31
C LEU A 341 8.33 10.53 -0.42
N VAL A 342 8.39 11.78 -0.90
CA VAL A 342 7.37 12.38 -1.77
C VAL A 342 7.99 12.68 -3.13
N GLY A 343 7.58 11.93 -4.13
CA GLY A 343 7.96 12.12 -5.53
C GLY A 343 6.99 13.05 -6.25
N LYS A 344 7.45 13.70 -7.31
CA LYS A 344 6.67 14.60 -8.16
C LYS A 344 6.60 14.04 -9.58
N TYR A 345 5.47 14.25 -10.25
CA TYR A 345 5.28 13.82 -11.63
C TYR A 345 6.22 14.57 -12.59
N GLU A 346 6.58 15.79 -12.21
CA GLU A 346 7.49 16.66 -12.96
C GLU A 346 8.95 16.14 -12.92
N THR A 347 9.34 15.43 -11.87
CA THR A 347 10.65 14.78 -11.66
C THR A 347 10.52 13.27 -11.53
N LEU A 348 9.55 12.70 -12.26
CA LEU A 348 9.11 11.32 -12.05
C LEU A 348 10.23 10.30 -12.24
N GLU A 349 11.06 10.47 -13.26
CA GLU A 349 12.13 9.51 -13.59
C GLU A 349 13.22 9.51 -12.50
N GLU A 350 13.71 10.70 -12.15
CA GLU A 350 14.74 10.89 -11.12
C GLU A 350 14.27 10.37 -9.76
N ASP A 351 13.08 10.79 -9.33
CA ASP A 351 12.51 10.40 -8.03
C ASP A 351 12.22 8.90 -7.98
N SER A 352 11.76 8.30 -9.08
CA SER A 352 11.50 6.85 -9.14
C SER A 352 12.79 6.05 -9.08
N ASN A 353 13.83 6.50 -9.79
CA ASN A 353 15.14 5.85 -9.72
C ASN A 353 15.74 5.92 -8.31
N TYR A 354 15.54 7.04 -7.60
CA TYR A 354 15.98 7.15 -6.21
C TYR A 354 15.27 6.16 -5.28
N VAL A 355 13.94 5.99 -5.43
CA VAL A 355 13.19 4.94 -4.69
C VAL A 355 13.74 3.54 -4.98
N LEU A 356 14.01 3.22 -6.25
CA LEU A 356 14.54 1.89 -6.65
C LEU A 356 15.98 1.67 -6.14
N GLN A 357 16.79 2.72 -6.04
CA GLN A 357 18.12 2.66 -5.44
C GLN A 357 18.04 2.37 -3.95
N LEU A 358 17.18 3.08 -3.21
CA LEU A 358 16.92 2.82 -1.78
C LEU A 358 16.38 1.40 -1.54
N ALA A 359 15.54 0.90 -2.44
CA ALA A 359 15.05 -0.48 -2.43
C ALA A 359 16.14 -1.55 -2.69
N GLY A 360 17.32 -1.14 -3.14
CA GLY A 360 18.40 -2.05 -3.53
C GLY A 360 18.11 -2.84 -4.81
N VAL A 361 17.22 -2.32 -5.66
CA VAL A 361 16.77 -2.98 -6.91
C VAL A 361 17.13 -2.19 -8.17
N GLY A 362 17.63 -0.96 -8.02
CA GLY A 362 17.94 -0.06 -9.13
C GLY A 362 19.02 -0.55 -10.11
N SER A 363 19.75 -1.62 -9.79
CA SER A 363 20.71 -2.23 -10.73
C SER A 363 20.06 -3.12 -11.78
N TYR A 364 18.86 -3.64 -11.53
CA TYR A 364 18.17 -4.58 -12.42
C TYR A 364 16.72 -4.17 -12.75
N LEU A 365 16.14 -3.21 -12.04
CA LEU A 365 14.85 -2.60 -12.38
C LEU A 365 15.00 -1.11 -12.66
N LYS A 366 14.26 -0.64 -13.65
CA LYS A 366 14.17 0.77 -14.03
C LYS A 366 12.73 1.21 -14.11
N PHE A 367 12.50 2.49 -13.84
CA PHE A 367 11.16 3.05 -13.99
C PHE A 367 10.77 3.13 -15.47
N PRO A 368 9.58 2.65 -15.87
CA PRO A 368 9.17 2.71 -17.26
C PRO A 368 8.92 4.15 -17.73
N THR A 369 9.64 4.59 -18.75
CA THR A 369 9.46 5.90 -19.39
C THR A 369 8.57 5.76 -20.64
N TYR A 370 7.62 6.68 -20.81
CA TYR A 370 6.77 6.75 -22.01
C TYR A 370 7.03 8.03 -22.79
N ALA A 371 6.64 8.01 -24.07
CA ALA A 371 6.69 9.17 -24.94
C ALA A 371 5.94 10.36 -24.32
N LYS A 372 6.62 11.52 -24.29
CA LYS A 372 6.12 12.78 -23.73
C LYS A 372 4.78 13.25 -24.34
N SER A 373 4.42 12.75 -25.53
CA SER A 373 3.24 13.16 -26.31
C SER A 373 1.88 12.81 -25.69
N THR A 374 1.82 11.89 -24.72
CA THR A 374 0.55 11.51 -24.06
C THR A 374 0.28 12.26 -22.76
N ARG A 375 1.24 13.09 -22.32
CA ARG A 375 1.17 13.86 -21.06
C ARG A 375 0.17 15.00 -21.20
N THR A 376 -0.75 15.16 -20.25
CA THR A 376 -1.41 16.47 -20.06
C THR A 376 -0.32 17.49 -19.70
N THR A 377 -0.29 18.65 -20.33
CA THR A 377 0.70 19.69 -20.02
C THR A 377 0.04 20.91 -19.39
N ASP A 378 0.84 21.84 -18.89
CA ASP A 378 0.37 23.10 -18.35
C ASP A 378 -0.38 23.93 -19.40
N GLU A 379 0.10 23.93 -20.66
CA GLU A 379 -0.54 24.65 -21.77
C GLU A 379 -1.93 24.07 -22.06
N MET A 380 -2.04 22.74 -22.12
CA MET A 380 -3.33 22.08 -22.31
C MET A 380 -4.26 22.34 -21.13
N THR A 381 -3.73 22.34 -19.90
CA THR A 381 -4.53 22.62 -18.71
C THR A 381 -5.06 24.06 -18.77
N THR A 382 -4.23 25.02 -19.18
CA THR A 382 -4.64 26.40 -19.43
C THR A 382 -5.83 26.48 -20.39
N GLU A 383 -5.78 25.78 -21.54
CA GLU A 383 -6.89 25.75 -22.52
C GLU A 383 -8.21 25.26 -21.91
N PHE A 384 -8.18 24.24 -21.06
CA PHE A 384 -9.39 23.74 -20.38
C PHE A 384 -9.98 24.76 -19.41
N PHE A 385 -9.14 25.59 -18.78
CA PHE A 385 -9.56 26.59 -17.80
C PHE A 385 -9.97 27.95 -18.40
N GLN A 386 -9.66 28.22 -19.67
CA GLN A 386 -9.98 29.49 -20.34
C GLN A 386 -11.48 29.86 -20.27
N ASN A 387 -12.38 28.87 -20.38
CA ASN A 387 -13.82 29.07 -20.39
C ASN A 387 -14.51 28.86 -19.03
N ILE A 388 -13.74 28.67 -17.95
CA ILE A 388 -14.27 28.51 -16.60
C ILE A 388 -14.35 29.89 -15.94
N SER A 389 -15.48 30.22 -15.31
CA SER A 389 -15.64 31.49 -14.58
C SER A 389 -14.66 31.62 -13.42
N SER A 390 -14.25 32.84 -13.08
CA SER A 390 -13.37 33.12 -11.93
C SER A 390 -13.94 32.57 -10.62
N GLU A 391 -15.25 32.68 -10.41
CA GLU A 391 -15.96 32.09 -9.27
C GLU A 391 -15.76 30.55 -9.21
N HIS A 392 -16.01 29.84 -10.31
CA HIS A 392 -15.83 28.39 -10.35
C HIS A 392 -14.36 27.99 -10.19
N GLN A 393 -13.42 28.77 -10.73
CA GLN A 393 -11.98 28.55 -10.54
C GLN A 393 -11.60 28.70 -9.07
N THR A 394 -12.10 29.72 -8.38
CA THR A 394 -11.85 29.97 -6.95
C THR A 394 -12.44 28.87 -6.08
N GLN A 395 -13.70 28.48 -6.34
CA GLN A 395 -14.35 27.37 -5.62
C GLN A 395 -13.62 26.05 -5.84
N LEU A 396 -13.18 25.76 -7.07
CA LEU A 396 -12.42 24.56 -7.37
C LEU A 396 -11.03 24.59 -6.74
N TYR A 397 -10.37 25.75 -6.70
CA TYR A 397 -9.10 25.91 -6.00
C TYR A 397 -9.26 25.57 -4.52
N GLU A 398 -10.31 26.07 -3.84
CA GLU A 398 -10.56 25.74 -2.44
C GLU A 398 -10.76 24.23 -2.20
N VAL A 399 -11.34 23.48 -3.16
CA VAL A 399 -11.44 22.02 -3.08
C VAL A 399 -10.07 21.33 -3.05
N TYR A 400 -9.11 21.82 -3.85
CA TYR A 400 -7.76 21.22 -3.97
C TYR A 400 -6.65 21.98 -3.23
N LYS A 401 -6.98 23.07 -2.54
CA LYS A 401 -6.03 24.00 -1.90
C LYS A 401 -5.03 23.31 -1.00
N LEU A 402 -5.49 22.32 -0.24
CA LEU A 402 -4.61 21.60 0.66
C LEU A 402 -3.55 20.79 -0.10
N ASP A 403 -3.88 20.22 -1.26
CA ASP A 403 -2.88 19.53 -2.10
C ASP A 403 -1.86 20.53 -2.67
N PHE A 404 -2.30 21.72 -3.11
CA PHE A 404 -1.39 22.79 -3.55
C PHE A 404 -0.37 23.16 -2.47
N LEU A 405 -0.86 23.47 -1.27
CA LEU A 405 0.00 23.88 -0.15
C LEU A 405 0.90 22.74 0.33
N MET A 406 0.33 21.54 0.49
CA MET A 406 1.02 20.38 1.06
C MET A 406 2.16 19.89 0.19
N PHE A 407 2.03 20.00 -1.13
CA PHE A 407 3.05 19.54 -2.07
C PHE A 407 3.82 20.69 -2.73
N ASN A 408 3.69 21.90 -2.18
CA ASN A 408 4.37 23.11 -2.64
C ASN A 408 4.23 23.30 -4.17
N TYR A 409 2.99 23.33 -4.64
CA TYR A 409 2.64 23.76 -5.98
C TYR A 409 2.19 25.22 -5.94
N SER A 410 2.72 26.03 -6.84
CA SER A 410 2.26 27.41 -7.02
C SER A 410 0.84 27.44 -7.54
N VAL A 411 0.09 28.47 -7.17
CA VAL A 411 -1.19 28.77 -7.84
C VAL A 411 -0.90 29.04 -9.32
N PRO A 412 -1.54 28.33 -10.26
CA PRO A 412 -1.31 28.56 -11.69
C PRO A 412 -1.67 29.99 -12.11
N SER A 413 -0.81 30.62 -12.90
CA SER A 413 -0.93 32.04 -13.29
C SER A 413 -2.15 32.34 -14.16
N TYR A 414 -2.69 31.31 -14.83
CA TYR A 414 -3.91 31.43 -15.63
C TYR A 414 -5.19 31.48 -14.78
N LEU A 415 -5.10 31.19 -13.48
CA LEU A 415 -6.26 31.28 -12.60
C LEU A 415 -6.59 32.71 -12.25
N LYS A 416 -7.88 33.02 -12.33
CA LYS A 416 -8.46 34.31 -11.93
C LYS A 416 -9.15 34.10 -10.59
N LEU A 417 -8.37 34.15 -9.50
CA LEU A 417 -8.88 34.04 -8.14
C LEU A 417 -9.39 35.41 -7.67
N GLU A 418 -10.62 35.45 -7.17
CA GLU A 418 -11.28 36.66 -6.64
C GLU A 418 -11.30 36.70 -5.12
#